data_AF-X1LWM4-F1
#
_entry.id   AF-X1LWM4-F1
#
_cell.length_a   1.000
_cell.length_b   1.000
_cell.length_c   1.000
_cell.angle_alpha   90.00
_cell.angle_beta   90.00
_cell.angle_gamma   90.00
#
_symmetry.space_group_name_H-M   'P 1'
#
loop_
_entity.id
_entity.type
_entity.pdbx_description
1 polymer ?
#
loop_
_entity_poly.entity_id
_entity_poly.type
_entity_poly.pdbx_seq_one_letter_code
_entity_poly.pdbx_strand_id
1 'polypeptide(L)'
;MQSFAKRHFDKILEKGELLGIDKSCKYYSSCHHNNLEDCTFCYCPFYPCRDESTRGKWIRGAIWSCEDCNWIHRTEVASKVLEEMKNLGMNKPEDIEKEWISLNKVRERVKTLYPP
;
A
#
# COMPACT_ATOMS: atom_id res chain seq x y z
N MET A 1 -9.67 2.01 9.64
CA MET A 1 -8.86 0.89 9.14
C MET A 1 -9.28 -0.41 9.82
N GLN A 2 -9.41 -1.52 9.08
CA GLN A 2 -9.76 -2.86 9.60
C GLN A 2 -8.66 -3.42 10.52
N SER A 3 -9.00 -4.29 11.48
CA SER A 3 -8.05 -4.82 12.49
C SER A 3 -6.86 -5.59 11.92
N PHE A 4 -7.06 -6.37 10.85
CA PHE A 4 -5.98 -7.10 10.17
C PHE A 4 -4.98 -6.16 9.49
N ALA A 5 -5.48 -5.10 8.86
CA ALA A 5 -4.63 -4.08 8.22
C ALA A 5 -3.80 -3.34 9.27
N LYS A 6 -4.42 -2.96 10.41
CA LYS A 6 -3.68 -2.34 11.52
C LYS A 6 -2.51 -3.20 11.99
N ARG A 7 -2.78 -4.46 12.32
CA ARG A 7 -1.73 -5.41 12.76
C ARG A 7 -0.62 -5.60 11.72
N HIS A 8 -0.96 -5.53 10.43
CA HIS A 8 0.04 -5.62 9.37
C HIS A 8 0.91 -4.35 9.31
N PHE A 9 0.29 -3.17 9.38
CA PHE A 9 1.01 -1.90 9.45
C PHE A 9 1.86 -1.76 10.72
N ASP A 10 1.40 -2.26 11.87
CA ASP A 10 2.20 -2.30 13.09
C ASP A 10 3.55 -2.98 12.82
N LYS A 11 3.53 -4.15 12.18
CA LYS A 11 4.76 -4.89 11.83
C LYS A 11 5.67 -4.12 10.87
N ILE A 12 5.10 -3.46 9.85
CA ILE A 12 5.86 -2.69 8.87
C ILE A 12 6.55 -1.50 9.55
N LEU A 13 5.81 -0.76 10.37
CA LEU A 13 6.28 0.46 11.02
C LEU A 13 7.25 0.16 12.16
N GLU A 14 7.01 -0.90 12.94
CA GLU A 14 7.92 -1.37 14.00
C GLU A 14 9.26 -1.86 13.41
N LYS A 15 9.20 -2.69 12.36
CA LYS A 15 10.42 -3.20 11.71
C LYS A 15 11.14 -2.10 10.93
N GLY A 16 10.38 -1.17 10.34
CA GLY A 16 10.92 -0.12 9.48
C GLY A 16 11.61 -0.63 8.22
N GLU A 17 11.32 -1.85 7.77
CA GLU A 17 11.94 -2.46 6.60
C GLU A 17 10.86 -3.07 5.71
N LEU A 18 11.20 -3.30 4.44
CA LEU A 18 10.33 -4.07 3.56
C LEU A 18 10.14 -5.48 4.13
N LEU A 19 8.90 -5.95 4.12
CA LEU A 19 8.57 -7.33 4.45
C LEU A 19 8.79 -8.26 3.26
N GLY A 20 8.74 -7.71 2.04
CA GLY A 20 8.86 -8.49 0.82
C GLY A 20 7.67 -9.42 0.59
N ILE A 21 7.89 -10.47 -0.19
CA ILE A 21 6.87 -11.49 -0.50
C ILE A 21 6.78 -12.51 0.63
N ASP A 22 5.61 -12.63 1.25
CA ASP A 22 5.29 -13.71 2.18
C ASP A 22 4.64 -14.91 1.47
N LYS A 23 5.47 -15.88 1.05
CA LYS A 23 5.00 -17.13 0.42
C LYS A 23 4.20 -18.03 1.38
N SER A 24 4.25 -17.79 2.69
CA SER A 24 3.49 -18.54 3.69
C SER A 24 2.11 -17.95 3.96
N CYS A 25 1.79 -16.79 3.36
CA CYS A 25 0.50 -16.16 3.51
C CYS A 25 -0.61 -17.12 3.04
N LYS A 26 -1.56 -17.43 3.93
CA LYS A 26 -2.72 -18.30 3.62
C LYS A 26 -3.63 -17.76 2.50
N TYR A 27 -3.48 -16.47 2.16
CA TYR A 27 -4.18 -15.80 1.06
C TYR A 27 -3.27 -15.51 -0.13
N TYR A 28 -2.05 -16.06 -0.14
CA TYR A 28 -1.08 -15.90 -1.23
C TYR A 28 -1.71 -16.27 -2.58
N SER A 29 -2.38 -17.42 -2.59
CA SER A 29 -3.11 -17.94 -3.74
C SER A 29 -4.48 -17.30 -3.98
N SER A 30 -4.78 -16.13 -3.44
CA SER A 30 -6.02 -15.40 -3.75
C SER A 30 -5.82 -13.89 -3.92
N CYS A 31 -4.74 -13.34 -3.33
CA CYS A 31 -4.43 -11.91 -3.39
C CYS A 31 -3.08 -11.61 -4.06
N HIS A 32 -2.17 -12.59 -4.19
CA HIS A 32 -0.81 -12.40 -4.72
C HIS A 32 -0.58 -13.16 -6.02
N HIS A 33 -1.61 -13.21 -6.87
CA HIS A 33 -1.53 -13.85 -8.17
C HIS A 33 -0.91 -12.89 -9.19
N ASN A 34 0.15 -13.35 -9.85
CA ASN A 34 0.87 -12.68 -10.94
C ASN A 34 1.81 -11.54 -10.55
N ASN A 35 3.12 -11.81 -10.66
CA ASN A 35 4.19 -10.82 -10.89
C ASN A 35 4.27 -9.65 -9.88
N LEU A 36 3.76 -9.81 -8.66
CA LEU A 36 4.05 -8.87 -7.58
C LEU A 36 5.50 -9.04 -7.15
N GLU A 37 6.19 -7.94 -6.94
CA GLU A 37 7.59 -7.94 -6.52
C GLU A 37 7.71 -7.82 -5.00
N ASP A 38 6.76 -7.12 -4.36
CA ASP A 38 6.76 -6.81 -2.93
C ASP A 38 5.34 -6.85 -2.34
N CYS A 39 5.21 -7.40 -1.13
CA CYS A 39 3.94 -7.54 -0.40
C CYS A 39 3.95 -6.78 0.93
N THR A 40 4.92 -5.88 1.15
CA THR A 40 5.01 -5.01 2.32
C THR A 40 3.70 -4.29 2.53
N PHE A 41 3.18 -3.63 1.50
CA PHE A 41 1.86 -2.99 1.53
C PHE A 41 0.74 -3.89 0.98
N CYS A 42 0.65 -5.13 1.48
CA CYS A 42 -0.47 -6.04 1.19
C CYS A 42 -1.83 -5.38 1.45
N TYR A 43 -1.89 -4.47 2.43
CA TYR A 43 -2.94 -3.47 2.53
C TYR A 43 -2.40 -2.15 2.01
N CYS A 44 -3.04 -1.60 0.97
CA CYS A 44 -2.60 -0.33 0.39
C CYS A 44 -2.83 0.82 1.40
N PRO A 45 -1.79 1.59 1.78
CA PRO A 45 -1.92 2.71 2.70
C PRO A 45 -2.75 3.86 2.12
N PHE A 46 -2.95 3.86 0.80
CA PHE A 46 -3.72 4.89 0.07
C PHE A 46 -5.15 4.46 -0.23
N TYR A 47 -5.65 3.35 0.33
CA TYR A 47 -7.00 2.89 0.02
C TYR A 47 -8.08 3.71 0.77
N PRO A 48 -9.16 4.13 0.10
CA PRO A 48 -9.41 4.05 -1.35
C PRO A 48 -8.73 5.19 -2.12
N CYS A 49 -7.90 4.86 -3.12
CA CYS A 49 -7.15 5.88 -3.87
C CYS A 49 -7.94 6.51 -5.02
N ARG A 50 -8.96 5.81 -5.53
CA ARG A 50 -9.83 6.27 -6.65
C ARG A 50 -9.04 6.66 -7.91
N ASP A 51 -7.91 6.01 -8.14
CA ASP A 51 -7.02 6.29 -9.27
C ASP A 51 -6.99 5.13 -10.26
N GLU A 52 -7.70 5.32 -11.37
CA GLU A 52 -7.82 4.34 -12.45
C GLU A 52 -6.51 4.14 -13.22
N SER A 53 -5.55 5.08 -13.16
CA SER A 53 -4.23 4.90 -13.79
C SER A 53 -3.45 3.73 -13.19
N THR A 54 -3.74 3.38 -11.93
CA THR A 54 -3.17 2.23 -11.25
C THR A 54 -3.95 0.93 -11.49
N ARG A 55 -4.83 0.89 -12.51
CA ARG A 55 -5.79 -0.18 -12.81
C ARG A 55 -6.88 -0.41 -11.75
N GLY A 56 -7.08 0.53 -10.84
CA GLY A 56 -8.24 0.49 -9.95
C GLY A 56 -9.54 0.78 -10.71
N LYS A 57 -10.68 0.29 -10.20
CA LYS A 57 -11.99 0.41 -10.87
C LYS A 57 -13.14 0.52 -9.88
N TRP A 58 -14.22 1.18 -10.30
CA TRP A 58 -15.48 1.20 -9.55
C TRP A 58 -16.34 -0.03 -9.88
N ILE A 59 -16.56 -0.90 -8.90
CA ILE A 59 -17.50 -2.01 -8.99
C ILE A 59 -18.91 -1.47 -8.72
N ARG A 60 -19.79 -1.64 -9.71
CA ARG A 60 -21.21 -1.21 -9.67
C ARG A 60 -21.38 0.26 -9.26
N GLY A 61 -20.41 1.12 -9.57
CA GLY A 61 -20.42 2.55 -9.25
C GLY A 61 -20.34 2.92 -7.76
N ALA A 62 -20.17 1.95 -6.85
CA ALA A 62 -20.26 2.18 -5.40
C ALA A 62 -19.02 1.74 -4.62
N ILE A 63 -18.32 0.70 -5.09
CA ILE A 63 -17.20 0.10 -4.38
C ILE A 63 -15.94 0.31 -5.20
N TRP A 64 -14.91 0.94 -4.62
CA TRP A 64 -13.60 1.05 -5.25
C TRP A 64 -12.84 -0.26 -5.11
N SER A 65 -12.34 -0.81 -6.22
CA SER A 65 -11.52 -2.02 -6.23
C SER A 65 -10.13 -1.72 -6.75
N CYS A 66 -9.12 -2.23 -6.05
CA CYS A 66 -7.72 -2.22 -6.46
C CYS A 66 -7.23 -3.63 -6.84
N GLU A 67 -8.12 -4.57 -7.15
CA GLU A 67 -7.73 -5.98 -7.39
C GLU A 67 -6.71 -6.17 -8.52
N ASP A 68 -6.73 -5.28 -9.52
CA ASP A 68 -5.80 -5.31 -10.67
C ASP A 68 -4.61 -4.34 -10.49
N CYS A 69 -4.46 -3.73 -9.31
CA CYS A 69 -3.41 -2.76 -9.03
C CYS A 69 -2.11 -3.44 -8.61
N ASN A 70 -1.05 -3.28 -9.40
CA ASN A 70 0.29 -3.78 -9.08
C ASN A 70 1.28 -2.67 -8.69
N TRP A 71 0.88 -1.39 -8.77
CA TRP A 71 1.80 -0.27 -8.61
C TRP A 71 2.49 -0.22 -7.24
N ILE A 72 1.72 -0.34 -6.16
CA ILE A 72 2.24 -0.33 -4.78
C ILE A 72 3.02 -1.61 -4.41
N HIS A 73 2.96 -2.63 -5.28
CA HIS A 73 3.63 -3.91 -5.14
C HIS A 73 4.95 -4.01 -5.90
N ARG A 74 5.38 -2.93 -6.55
CA ARG A 74 6.74 -2.80 -7.09
C ARG A 74 7.70 -2.48 -5.96
N THR A 75 8.88 -3.10 -5.96
CA THR A 75 9.82 -3.02 -4.83
C THR A 75 10.28 -1.58 -4.58
N GLU A 76 10.60 -0.85 -5.66
CA GLU A 76 11.03 0.54 -5.61
C GLU A 76 9.94 1.50 -5.11
N VAL A 77 8.68 1.22 -5.45
CA VAL A 77 7.53 2.02 -5.01
C VAL A 77 7.29 1.77 -3.52
N ALA A 78 7.24 0.51 -3.10
CA ALA A 78 7.06 0.15 -1.69
C ALA A 78 8.21 0.73 -0.82
N SER A 79 9.45 0.62 -1.29
CA SER A 79 10.61 1.20 -0.61
C SER A 79 10.46 2.71 -0.42
N LYS A 80 10.11 3.42 -1.50
CA LYS A 80 10.01 4.88 -1.44
C LYS A 80 8.83 5.32 -0.57
N VAL A 81 7.70 4.64 -0.62
CA VAL A 81 6.55 4.94 0.24
C VAL A 81 6.91 4.74 1.71
N LEU A 82 7.58 3.64 2.06
CA LEU A 82 8.00 3.39 3.44
C LEU A 82 8.98 4.46 3.96
N GLU A 83 9.95 4.85 3.14
CA GLU A 83 10.88 5.96 3.45
C GLU A 83 10.12 7.26 3.75
N GLU A 84 9.16 7.63 2.89
CA GLU A 84 8.38 8.84 3.05
C GLU A 84 7.44 8.78 4.26
N MET A 85 6.87 7.62 4.58
CA MET A 85 6.09 7.42 5.81
C MET A 85 6.94 7.66 7.06
N LYS A 86 8.19 7.19 7.06
CA LYS A 86 9.15 7.47 8.14
C LYS A 86 9.51 8.95 8.23
N ASN A 87 9.72 9.62 7.08
CA ASN A 87 10.00 11.05 7.04
C ASN A 87 8.83 11.90 7.57
N LEU A 88 7.60 11.41 7.43
CA LEU A 88 6.40 11.99 8.04
C LEU A 88 6.27 11.67 9.55
N GLY A 89 7.16 10.87 10.13
CA GLY A 89 7.11 10.48 11.54
C GLY A 89 5.98 9.51 11.87
N MET A 90 5.48 8.73 10.88
CA MET A 90 4.46 7.72 11.12
C MET A 90 5.07 6.51 11.85
N ASN A 91 4.58 6.22 13.05
CA ASN A 91 5.11 5.12 13.89
C ASN A 91 4.03 4.10 14.27
N LYS A 92 2.75 4.43 14.04
CA LYS A 92 1.62 3.53 14.32
C LYS A 92 0.57 3.60 13.20
N PRO A 93 -0.26 2.56 13.01
CA PRO A 93 -1.29 2.52 11.98
C PRO A 93 -2.29 3.69 12.04
N GLU A 94 -2.55 4.22 13.24
CA GLU A 94 -3.42 5.39 13.42
C GLU A 94 -2.88 6.64 12.71
N ASP A 95 -1.57 6.74 12.52
CA ASP A 95 -0.96 7.89 11.87
C ASP A 95 -1.30 7.95 10.37
N ILE A 96 -1.61 6.81 9.74
CA ILE A 96 -2.05 6.75 8.33
C ILE A 96 -3.35 7.54 8.12
N GLU A 97 -4.29 7.43 9.07
CA GLU A 97 -5.56 8.17 9.01
C GLU A 97 -5.37 9.64 9.40
N LYS A 98 -4.53 9.91 10.40
CA LYS A 98 -4.25 11.28 10.87
C LYS A 98 -3.53 12.11 9.83
N GLU A 99 -2.52 11.53 9.19
CA GLU A 99 -1.67 12.17 8.19
C GLU A 99 -2.13 11.89 6.76
N TRP A 100 -3.39 11.49 6.56
CA TRP A 100 -3.94 11.09 5.26
C TRP A 100 -3.67 12.11 4.14
N ILE A 101 -3.77 13.41 4.43
CA ILE A 101 -3.50 14.48 3.47
C ILE A 101 -2.01 14.49 3.07
N SER A 102 -1.12 14.41 4.06
CA SER A 102 0.34 14.35 3.87
C SER A 102 0.74 13.09 3.09
N LEU A 103 0.13 11.96 3.42
CA LEU A 103 0.35 10.66 2.78
C LEU A 103 -0.13 10.65 1.33
N ASN A 104 -1.26 11.28 1.01
CA ASN A 104 -1.68 11.42 -0.40
C ASN A 104 -0.76 12.34 -1.20
N LYS A 105 -0.17 13.38 -0.58
CA LYS A 105 0.88 14.16 -1.24
C LYS A 105 2.12 13.31 -1.54
N VAL A 106 2.49 12.40 -0.63
CA VAL A 106 3.55 11.40 -0.88
C VAL A 106 3.19 10.57 -2.09
N ARG A 107 1.96 10.03 -2.14
CA ARG A 107 1.48 9.22 -3.26
C ARG A 107 1.69 9.90 -4.61
N GLU A 108 1.23 11.13 -4.76
CA GLU A 108 1.36 11.85 -6.05
C GLU A 108 2.82 12.10 -6.43
N ARG A 109 3.69 12.43 -5.46
CA ARG A 109 5.14 12.56 -5.70
C ARG A 109 5.75 11.23 -6.16
N VAL A 110 5.48 10.15 -5.43
CA VAL A 110 6.02 8.81 -5.76
C VAL A 110 5.50 8.35 -7.12
N LYS A 111 4.24 8.62 -7.47
CA LYS A 111 3.65 8.30 -8.77
C LYS A 111 4.29 9.08 -9.93
N THR A 112 4.80 10.27 -9.66
CA THR A 112 5.55 11.07 -10.65
C THR A 112 6.93 10.46 -10.92
N LEU A 113 7.58 9.93 -9.88
CA LEU A 113 8.88 9.26 -9.98
C LEU A 113 8.77 7.86 -10.59
N TYR A 114 7.70 7.14 -10.23
CA TYR A 114 7.43 5.78 -10.65
C TYR A 114 6.00 5.71 -11.19
N PRO A 115 5.77 6.00 -12.48
CA PRO A 115 4.43 5.91 -13.05
C PRO A 115 3.91 4.45 -13.06
N PRO A 116 2.58 4.25 -12.96
CA PRO A 116 1.94 2.93 -12.97
C PRO A 116 2.10 2.12 -14.26
#